data_AF-A0A358Y2J1-F1
#
_entry.id   AF-A0A358Y2J1-F1
#
_cell.length_a   1.000
_cell.length_b   1.000
_cell.length_c   1.000
_cell.angle_alpha   90.00
_cell.angle_beta   90.00
_cell.angle_gamma   90.00
#
_symmetry.space_group_name_H-M   'P 1'
#
loop_
_entity.id
_entity.type
_entity.pdbx_description
1 polymer ?
#
loop_
_entity_poly.entity_id
_entity_poly.type
_entity_poly.pdbx_seq_one_letter_code
_entity_poly.pdbx_strand_id
1 'polypeptide(L)'
;MVKRNHYDISCEGSVPQALICFLKSSSTEDAVRKALLLNGDTDTQAAIAGGIAEAYYKDLSTYRSKIISYLHPEMFFVLEKFEETVI
;
A
#
# COMPACT_ATOMS: atom_id res chain seq x y z
N MET A 1 8.12 -9.70 -19.97
CA MET A 1 8.99 -8.52 -20.16
C MET A 1 8.42 -7.40 -19.31
N VAL A 2 9.01 -7.12 -18.14
CA VAL A 2 8.62 -5.94 -17.35
C VAL A 2 9.23 -4.74 -18.08
N LYS A 3 8.38 -3.91 -18.69
CA LYS A 3 8.81 -2.69 -19.39
C LYS A 3 9.60 -1.82 -18.40
N ARG A 4 10.66 -1.16 -18.89
CA ARG A 4 11.33 -0.08 -18.15
C ARG A 4 10.30 1.02 -17.87
N ASN A 5 10.24 1.44 -16.61
CA ASN A 5 9.19 2.31 -16.06
C ASN A 5 9.33 3.73 -16.61
N HIS A 6 8.56 4.01 -17.65
CA HIS A 6 8.12 5.37 -17.93
C HIS A 6 7.17 5.77 -16.81
N TYR A 7 7.30 6.99 -16.28
CA TYR A 7 6.31 7.51 -15.33
C TYR A 7 4.94 7.52 -16.02
N ASP A 8 4.04 6.67 -15.54
CA ASP A 8 2.71 6.43 -16.09
C ASP A 8 1.73 6.32 -14.92
N ILE A 9 0.86 7.33 -14.80
CA ILE A 9 -0.15 7.47 -13.73
C ILE A 9 -1.49 6.81 -14.10
N SER A 10 -1.58 6.19 -15.28
CA SER A 10 -2.79 5.51 -15.69
C SER A 10 -3.04 4.28 -14.81
N CYS A 11 -4.31 3.87 -14.72
CA CYS A 11 -4.65 2.64 -14.01
C CYS A 11 -3.92 1.43 -14.62
N GLU A 12 -3.76 1.39 -15.94
CA GLU A 12 -3.05 0.38 -16.70
C GLU A 12 -1.55 0.32 -16.35
N GLY A 13 -0.97 1.46 -15.95
CA GLY A 13 0.39 1.56 -15.43
C GLY A 13 0.50 1.11 -13.97
N SER A 14 -0.25 1.76 -13.07
CA SER A 14 -0.08 1.64 -11.63
C SER A 14 -0.66 0.36 -11.03
N VAL A 15 -1.85 -0.10 -11.49
CA VAL A 15 -2.54 -1.24 -10.87
C VAL A 15 -1.81 -2.57 -11.09
N PRO A 16 -1.42 -2.96 -12.33
CA PRO A 16 -0.70 -4.21 -12.54
C PRO A 16 0.64 -4.25 -11.79
N GLN A 17 1.31 -3.11 -11.71
CA GLN A 17 2.57 -2.95 -11.01
C GLN A 17 2.42 -3.16 -9.49
N ALA A 18 1.44 -2.50 -8.87
CA ALA A 18 1.12 -2.68 -7.46
C ALA A 18 0.76 -4.15 -7.13
N LEU A 19 -0.05 -4.79 -7.99
CA LEU A 19 -0.40 -6.21 -7.84
C LEU A 19 0.83 -7.11 -7.93
N ILE A 20 1.77 -6.86 -8.83
CA ILE A 20 3.02 -7.62 -8.91
C ILE A 20 3.86 -7.44 -7.62
N CYS A 21 3.93 -6.22 -7.08
CA CYS A 21 4.64 -5.96 -5.82
C CYS A 21 4.02 -6.75 -4.66
N PHE A 22 2.69 -6.76 -4.55
CA PHE A 22 1.98 -7.57 -3.56
C PHE A 22 2.18 -9.08 -3.78
N LEU A 23 1.96 -9.60 -4.99
CA LEU A 23 2.07 -11.03 -5.28
C LEU A 23 3.49 -11.58 -5.07
N LYS A 24 4.50 -10.71 -5.12
CA LYS A 24 5.90 -11.07 -4.84
C LYS A 24 6.33 -10.78 -3.41
N SER A 25 5.49 -10.20 -2.56
CA SER A 25 5.86 -9.85 -1.19
C SER A 25 5.76 -11.03 -0.22
N SER A 26 6.38 -10.90 0.95
CA SER A 26 6.22 -11.81 2.08
C SER A 26 5.68 -11.14 3.35
N SER A 27 5.46 -9.82 3.32
CA SER A 27 4.85 -9.03 4.39
C SER A 27 4.30 -7.72 3.85
N THR A 28 3.52 -7.01 4.66
CA THR A 28 3.02 -5.67 4.30
C THR A 28 4.14 -4.68 4.04
N GLU A 29 5.16 -4.64 4.90
CA GLU A 29 6.33 -3.79 4.72
C GLU A 29 7.07 -4.13 3.41
N ASP A 30 7.27 -5.42 3.13
CA ASP A 30 7.96 -5.89 1.93
C ASP A 30 7.18 -5.53 0.65
N ALA A 31 5.84 -5.58 0.67
CA ALA A 31 4.99 -5.13 -0.44
C ALA A 31 5.19 -3.64 -0.73
N VAL A 32 5.16 -2.80 0.31
CA VAL A 32 5.37 -1.35 0.21
C VAL A 32 6.79 -1.04 -0.28
N ARG A 33 7.82 -1.70 0.27
CA ARG A 33 9.21 -1.54 -0.18
C ARG A 33 9.40 -1.91 -1.64
N LYS A 34 8.78 -2.99 -2.10
CA LYS A 34 8.82 -3.40 -3.52
C LYS A 34 8.17 -2.37 -4.44
N ALA A 35 7.06 -1.75 -4.02
CA ALA A 35 6.44 -0.65 -4.78
C ALA A 35 7.37 0.57 -4.87
N LEU A 36 8.01 0.96 -3.76
CA LEU A 36 8.98 2.07 -3.75
C LEU A 36 10.19 1.80 -4.66
N LEU A 37 10.70 0.55 -4.68
CA LEU A 37 11.82 0.15 -5.53
C LEU A 37 11.48 0.07 -7.02
N LEU A 38 10.19 -0.06 -7.35
CA LEU A 38 9.76 -0.13 -8.73
C LEU A 38 9.96 1.21 -9.45
N ASN A 39 9.91 2.34 -8.74
CA ASN A 39 9.84 3.70 -9.32
C ASN A 39 8.56 3.93 -10.15
N GLY A 40 8.29 5.19 -10.51
CA GLY A 40 7.07 5.60 -11.21
C GLY A 40 6.12 6.36 -10.27
N ASP A 41 4.84 6.03 -10.33
CA ASP A 41 3.78 6.56 -9.47
C ASP A 41 3.77 5.82 -8.12
N THR A 42 4.88 5.94 -7.39
CA THR A 42 5.19 5.07 -6.25
C THR A 42 4.25 5.26 -5.08
N ASP A 43 3.71 6.47 -4.87
CA ASP A 43 2.72 6.75 -3.83
C ASP A 43 1.40 6.02 -4.12
N THR A 44 0.91 6.08 -5.36
CA THR A 44 -0.29 5.33 -5.77
C THR A 44 -0.05 3.83 -5.73
N GLN A 45 1.07 3.35 -6.26
CA GLN A 45 1.42 1.93 -6.27
C GLN A 45 1.57 1.37 -4.84
N ALA A 46 2.22 2.11 -3.94
CA ALA A 46 2.40 1.72 -2.55
C ALA A 46 1.08 1.75 -1.78
N ALA A 47 0.19 2.71 -2.04
CA ALA A 47 -1.14 2.75 -1.44
C ALA A 47 -1.96 1.51 -1.82
N ILE A 48 -1.95 1.12 -3.10
CA ILE A 48 -2.65 -0.08 -3.59
C ILE A 48 -2.00 -1.36 -3.04
N ALA A 49 -0.69 -1.53 -3.21
CA ALA A 49 0.01 -2.74 -2.77
C ALA A 49 -0.06 -2.90 -1.24
N GLY A 50 0.09 -1.79 -0.51
CA GLY A 50 0.00 -1.75 0.95
C GLY A 50 -1.39 -2.10 1.47
N GLY A 51 -2.46 -1.52 0.90
CA GLY A 51 -3.83 -1.83 1.32
C GLY A 51 -4.21 -3.29 1.09
N ILE A 52 -3.80 -3.87 -0.05
CA ILE A 52 -4.02 -5.31 -0.32
C ILE A 52 -3.19 -6.16 0.66
N ALA A 53 -1.92 -5.80 0.88
CA ALA A 53 -1.03 -6.54 1.74
C ALA A 53 -1.46 -6.49 3.22
N GLU A 54 -1.91 -5.35 3.70
CA GLU A 54 -2.46 -5.19 5.06
C GLU A 54 -3.65 -6.12 5.28
N ALA A 55 -4.62 -6.13 4.35
CA ALA A 55 -5.79 -7.00 4.44
C ALA A 55 -5.42 -8.50 4.40
N TYR A 56 -4.39 -8.86 3.64
CA TYR A 56 -3.94 -10.25 3.46
C TYR A 56 -3.09 -10.74 4.64
N TYR A 57 -2.02 -10.03 4.98
CA TYR A 57 -1.06 -10.43 6.03
C TYR A 57 -1.56 -10.09 7.44
N LYS A 58 -2.49 -9.13 7.57
CA LYS A 58 -3.02 -8.64 8.86
C LYS A 58 -1.93 -8.20 9.84
N ASP A 59 -0.81 -7.72 9.30
CA ASP A 59 0.35 -7.28 10.08
C ASP A 59 0.82 -5.90 9.65
N LEU A 60 0.58 -4.95 10.55
CA LEU A 60 1.04 -3.56 10.47
C LEU A 60 1.29 -2.97 11.86
N SER A 61 1.29 -3.82 12.88
CA SER A 61 1.32 -3.45 14.30
C SER A 61 2.57 -2.60 14.64
N THR A 62 3.72 -2.94 14.05
CA THR A 62 5.00 -2.24 14.23
C THR A 62 4.94 -0.77 13.82
N TYR A 63 4.15 -0.43 12.79
CA TYR A 63 4.11 0.93 12.24
C TYR A 63 2.85 1.71 12.62
N ARG A 64 1.85 1.04 13.20
CA ARG A 64 0.52 1.60 13.46
C ARG A 64 0.56 2.93 14.21
N SER A 65 1.25 3.02 15.34
CA SER A 65 1.34 4.27 16.12
C SER A 65 1.94 5.41 15.31
N LYS A 66 2.92 5.11 14.44
CA LYS A 66 3.55 6.11 13.57
C LYS A 66 2.63 6.54 12.43
N ILE A 67 1.90 5.60 11.82
CA ILE A 67 0.89 5.89 10.79
C ILE A 67 -0.21 6.78 11.36
N ILE A 68 -0.76 6.43 12.54
CA ILE A 68 -1.78 7.23 13.22
C ILE A 68 -1.26 8.66 13.48
N SER A 69 0.01 8.82 13.85
CA SER A 69 0.60 10.16 14.06
C SER A 69 0.68 11.03 12.80
N TYR A 70 0.56 10.43 11.60
CA TYR A 70 0.50 11.15 10.33
C TYR A 70 -0.93 11.48 9.86
N LEU A 71 -1.95 10.85 10.44
CA LEU A 71 -3.34 11.05 10.03
C LEU A 71 -3.93 12.30 10.69
N HIS A 72 -4.65 13.09 9.90
CA HIS A 72 -5.50 14.14 10.45
C HIS A 72 -6.58 13.50 11.34
N PRO A 73 -7.01 14.13 12.45
CA PRO A 73 -8.00 13.56 13.37
C PRO A 73 -9.27 13.01 12.70
N GLU A 74 -9.76 13.70 11.65
CA GLU A 74 -10.92 13.24 10.88
C GLU A 74 -10.67 11.94 10.10
N MET A 75 -9.47 11.76 9.54
CA MET A 75 -9.10 10.53 8.84
C MET A 75 -8.93 9.37 9.82
N PHE A 76 -8.32 9.65 10.98
CA PHE A 76 -8.19 8.66 12.05
C PHE A 76 -9.56 8.19 12.54
N PHE A 77 -10.52 9.11 12.73
CA PHE A 77 -11.89 8.77 13.11
C PHE A 77 -12.60 7.88 12.09
N VAL A 78 -12.40 8.13 10.79
CA VAL A 78 -12.95 7.27 9.73
C VAL A 78 -12.30 5.89 9.75
N LEU A 79 -10.98 5.81 9.95
CA LEU A 79 -10.25 4.55 10.05
C LEU A 79 -10.72 3.71 11.25
N GLU A 80 -10.83 4.32 12.43
CA GLU A 80 -11.26 3.66 13.67
C GLU A 80 -12.67 3.05 13.51
N LYS A 81 -13.62 3.83 12.97
CA LYS A 81 -14.97 3.34 12.69
C LYS A 81 -15.01 2.19 11.68
N PHE A 82 -14.16 2.24 10.66
CA PHE A 82 -14.07 1.18 9.66
C PHE A 82 -13.58 -0.12 10.30
N GLU A 83 -12.53 -0.06 11.12
CA GLU A 83 -11.94 -1.21 11.79
C GLU A 83 -12.90 -1.85 12.81
N GLU A 84 -13.68 -1.06 13.56
CA GLU A 84 -14.73 -1.58 14.46
C GLU A 84 -15.84 -2.38 13.74
N THR A 85 -16.03 -2.16 12.45
CA THR A 85 -17.11 -2.78 11.66
C THR A 85 -16.63 -4.02 10.89
N VAL A 86 -15.35 -4.05 10.51
CA VAL A 86 -14.80 -5.05 9.57
C VAL A 86 -13.95 -6.11 10.25
N ILE A 87 -13.49 -5.87 11.49
CA ILE A 87 -12.67 -6.80 12.29
C ILE A 87 -13.50 -7.48 13.38
#